data_AF-R2V7D0-F1
#
_entry.id   AF-R2V7D0-F1
#
_cell.length_a   1.000
_cell.length_b   1.000
_cell.length_c   1.000
_cell.angle_alpha   90.00
_cell.angle_beta   90.00
_cell.angle_gamma   90.00
#
_symmetry.space_group_name_H-M   'P 1'
#
loop_
_entity.id
_entity.type
_entity.pdbx_description
1 polymer ?
#
loop_
_entity_poly.entity_id
_entity_poly.type
_entity_poly.pdbx_seq_one_letter_code
_entity_poly.pdbx_strand_id
1 'polypeptide(L)'
;MEEHSINYENLNCLALIRFGHRIGHGWYRILVNAEKELSKFGVSIERVEKKQGILILTADLKPNECLSQVQNILYESELASEMTCEWCGNYSVSQIAIDKELFTICEGCEEKCESLEGVEKRLRINNSHNLEQIIGRMNREIKRLEHQVEYFKMGCTHYKKRSEELSKKLEGDPSENHKKRIRVVTSKEKNI
;
A
#
# COMPACT_ATOMS: atom_id res chain seq x y z
N MET A 1 14.99 -24.46 37.96
CA MET A 1 14.41 -24.36 36.62
C MET A 1 13.58 -23.10 36.63
N GLU A 2 14.11 -22.01 36.08
CA GLU A 2 13.35 -20.76 35.97
C GLU A 2 12.41 -20.89 34.78
N GLU A 3 11.12 -20.98 35.06
CA GLU A 3 10.06 -20.94 34.05
C GLU A 3 10.13 -19.58 33.35
N HIS A 4 10.30 -19.61 32.02
CA HIS A 4 10.16 -18.44 31.18
C HIS A 4 8.70 -17.94 31.22
N SER A 5 8.36 -17.13 32.21
CA SER A 5 7.11 -16.36 32.21
C SER A 5 7.24 -15.30 31.11
N ILE A 6 6.66 -15.59 29.94
CA ILE A 6 6.54 -14.63 28.84
C ILE A 6 5.78 -13.42 29.39
N ASN A 7 6.42 -12.24 29.41
CA ASN A 7 5.81 -11.03 29.95
C ASN A 7 4.84 -10.45 28.92
N TYR A 8 3.55 -10.72 29.11
CA TYR A 8 2.44 -10.36 28.24
C TYR A 8 2.02 -8.88 28.30
N GLU A 9 2.57 -8.08 29.22
CA GLU A 9 2.15 -6.69 29.45
C GLU A 9 2.50 -5.71 28.31
N ASN A 10 3.42 -6.09 27.41
CA ASN A 10 3.90 -5.24 26.31
C ASN A 10 3.45 -5.70 24.90
N LEU A 11 2.60 -6.71 24.80
CA LEU A 11 2.13 -7.22 23.50
C LEU A 11 0.89 -6.45 23.05
N ASN A 12 1.04 -5.61 22.02
CA ASN A 12 0.03 -4.70 21.46
C ASN A 12 -1.18 -5.39 20.77
N CYS A 13 -1.56 -6.61 21.16
CA CYS A 13 -2.58 -7.44 20.51
C CYS A 13 -2.43 -7.43 18.96
N LEU A 14 -1.16 -7.51 18.51
CA LEU A 14 -0.71 -7.56 17.12
C LEU A 14 -0.04 -8.91 16.87
N ALA A 15 -0.31 -9.54 15.74
CA ALA A 15 0.49 -10.67 15.25
C ALA A 15 1.29 -10.26 14.02
N LEU A 16 2.55 -10.69 13.95
CA LEU A 16 3.42 -10.48 12.81
C LEU A 16 3.59 -11.78 12.05
N ILE A 17 2.69 -12.04 11.10
CA ILE A 17 2.77 -13.22 10.24
C ILE A 17 3.80 -12.96 9.15
N ARG A 18 4.96 -13.61 9.26
CA ARG A 18 6.00 -13.51 8.24
C ARG A 18 5.63 -14.36 7.03
N PHE A 19 5.91 -13.83 5.86
CA PHE A 19 5.85 -14.56 4.62
C PHE A 19 7.14 -14.36 3.86
N GLY A 20 7.60 -15.40 3.18
CA GLY A 20 8.78 -15.35 2.36
C GLY A 20 8.56 -14.44 1.16
N HIS A 21 8.27 -15.05 0.01
CA HIS A 21 8.31 -14.29 -1.23
C HIS A 21 6.99 -13.55 -1.50
N ARG A 22 5.85 -14.18 -1.21
CA ARG A 22 4.50 -13.67 -1.53
C ARG A 22 3.47 -14.02 -0.46
N ILE A 23 2.18 -13.79 -0.70
CA ILE A 23 1.08 -14.38 0.10
C ILE A 23 0.19 -15.20 -0.87
N GLY A 24 -0.48 -16.23 -0.35
CA GLY A 24 -1.05 -17.38 -1.05
C GLY A 24 -1.55 -18.40 -0.03
N HIS A 25 -1.50 -19.71 -0.28
CA HIS A 25 -2.33 -20.65 0.48
C HIS A 25 -1.94 -20.90 1.95
N GLY A 26 -0.66 -21.05 2.29
CA GLY A 26 -0.22 -21.37 3.64
C GLY A 26 -0.65 -20.31 4.66
N TRP A 27 -0.47 -19.04 4.30
CA TRP A 27 -0.86 -17.89 5.12
C TRP A 27 -2.38 -17.73 5.24
N TYR A 28 -3.14 -17.98 4.16
CA TYR A 28 -4.60 -17.97 4.26
C TYR A 28 -5.11 -18.99 5.28
N ARG A 29 -4.49 -20.18 5.36
CA ARG A 29 -4.86 -21.19 6.36
C ARG A 29 -4.60 -20.70 7.78
N ILE A 30 -3.44 -20.07 8.03
CA ILE A 30 -3.10 -19.50 9.34
C ILE A 30 -4.12 -18.42 9.72
N LEU A 31 -4.45 -17.52 8.80
CA LEU A 31 -5.44 -16.46 9.04
C LEU A 31 -6.82 -16.99 9.36
N VAL A 32 -7.31 -17.96 8.59
CA VAL A 32 -8.64 -18.57 8.83
C VAL A 32 -8.67 -19.29 10.18
N ASN A 33 -7.58 -19.97 10.56
CA ASN A 33 -7.49 -20.61 11.86
C ASN A 33 -7.48 -19.58 12.99
N ALA A 34 -6.68 -18.53 12.87
CA ALA A 34 -6.63 -17.43 13.84
C ALA A 34 -8.00 -16.78 14.04
N GLU A 35 -8.69 -16.42 12.95
CA GLU A 35 -10.05 -15.84 12.99
C GLU A 35 -11.05 -16.79 13.67
N LYS A 36 -10.98 -18.08 13.34
CA LYS A 36 -11.86 -19.10 13.93
C LYS A 36 -11.61 -19.28 15.44
N GLU A 37 -10.39 -19.09 15.90
CA GLU A 37 -10.08 -19.19 17.32
C GLU A 37 -10.40 -17.92 18.09
N LEU A 38 -10.10 -16.75 17.52
CA LEU A 38 -10.44 -15.44 18.08
C LEU A 38 -11.96 -15.27 18.23
N SER A 39 -12.74 -15.73 17.25
CA SER A 39 -14.21 -15.63 17.29
C SER A 39 -14.85 -16.38 18.47
N LYS A 40 -14.18 -17.40 19.03
CA LYS A 40 -14.64 -18.08 20.26
C LYS A 40 -14.63 -17.15 21.48
N PHE A 41 -13.82 -16.10 21.43
CA PHE A 41 -13.67 -15.09 22.48
C PHE A 41 -14.39 -13.79 22.12
N GLY A 42 -15.19 -13.77 21.05
CA GLY A 42 -15.86 -12.56 20.57
C GLY A 42 -14.93 -11.52 19.94
N VAL A 43 -13.70 -11.94 19.60
CA VAL A 43 -12.68 -11.09 18.96
C VAL A 43 -12.62 -11.44 17.48
N SER A 44 -12.39 -10.43 16.62
CA SER A 44 -12.19 -10.64 15.18
C SER A 44 -10.96 -9.89 14.69
N ILE A 45 -10.37 -10.36 13.59
CA ILE A 45 -9.31 -9.64 12.89
C ILE A 45 -9.94 -8.47 12.13
N GLU A 46 -9.69 -7.24 12.58
CA GLU A 46 -10.18 -6.03 11.90
C GLU A 46 -9.42 -5.75 10.62
N ARG A 47 -8.09 -5.93 10.69
CA ARG A 47 -7.19 -5.42 9.66
C ARG A 47 -5.99 -6.31 9.47
N VAL A 48 -5.66 -6.52 8.20
CA VAL A 48 -4.44 -7.20 7.75
C VAL A 48 -3.67 -6.25 6.85
N GLU A 49 -2.52 -5.75 7.32
CA GLU A 49 -1.64 -4.89 6.53
C GLU A 49 -0.43 -5.68 6.01
N LYS A 50 -0.07 -5.48 4.74
CA LYS A 50 1.17 -6.01 4.16
C LYS A 50 2.29 -4.97 4.26
N LYS A 51 3.39 -5.29 4.95
CA LYS A 51 4.63 -4.48 4.97
C LYS A 51 5.85 -5.39 4.83
N GLN A 52 6.65 -5.20 3.77
CA GLN A 52 7.99 -5.80 3.60
C GLN A 52 8.10 -7.29 4.01
N GLY A 53 7.32 -8.18 3.40
CA GLY A 53 7.40 -9.62 3.76
C GLY A 53 6.65 -10.00 5.05
N ILE A 54 5.88 -9.09 5.65
CA ILE A 54 5.16 -9.33 6.90
C ILE A 54 3.69 -8.91 6.73
N LEU A 55 2.78 -9.76 7.21
CA LEU A 55 1.38 -9.44 7.44
C LEU A 55 1.22 -9.04 8.90
N ILE A 56 0.79 -7.80 9.11
CA ILE A 56 0.48 -7.27 10.43
C ILE A 56 -1.02 -7.46 10.65
N LEU A 57 -1.37 -8.32 11.60
CA LEU A 57 -2.74 -8.52 12.03
C LEU A 57 -3.06 -7.61 13.19
N THR A 58 -4.19 -6.92 13.09
CA THR A 58 -4.76 -6.11 14.15
C THR A 58 -6.14 -6.67 14.47
N ALA A 59 -6.36 -7.01 15.74
CA ALA A 59 -7.62 -7.53 16.26
C ALA A 59 -8.41 -6.42 16.97
N ASP A 60 -9.74 -6.49 16.92
CA ASP A 60 -10.65 -5.57 17.59
C ASP A 60 -10.64 -5.88 19.10
N LEU A 61 -9.73 -5.22 19.83
CA LEU A 61 -9.60 -5.39 21.27
C LEU A 61 -9.55 -4.03 21.96
N LYS A 62 -10.34 -3.89 23.02
CA LYS A 62 -10.14 -2.81 23.99
C LYS A 62 -8.88 -3.11 24.80
N PRO A 63 -7.94 -2.16 24.95
CA PRO A 63 -6.65 -2.38 25.62
C PRO A 63 -6.72 -2.95 27.04
N ASN A 64 -7.86 -2.81 27.72
CA ASN A 64 -8.08 -3.28 29.09
C ASN A 64 -8.73 -4.68 29.17
N GLU A 65 -8.98 -5.35 28.05
CA GLU A 65 -9.64 -6.66 27.94
C GLU A 65 -8.79 -7.70 27.17
N CYS A 66 -7.47 -7.51 27.03
CA CYS A 66 -6.62 -8.47 26.33
C CYS A 66 -6.42 -9.72 27.21
N LEU A 67 -7.33 -10.69 27.06
CA LEU A 67 -7.24 -12.03 27.65
C LEU A 67 -5.94 -12.70 27.18
N SER A 68 -5.17 -13.30 28.09
CA SER A 68 -3.92 -14.00 27.76
C SER A 68 -4.12 -15.09 26.69
N GLN A 69 -5.32 -15.67 26.61
CA GLN A 69 -5.72 -16.61 25.56
C GLN A 69 -5.72 -15.99 24.16
N VAL A 70 -6.18 -14.74 24.03
CA VAL A 70 -6.22 -14.03 22.73
C VAL A 70 -4.80 -13.72 22.24
N GLN A 71 -3.93 -13.32 23.16
CA GLN A 71 -2.51 -13.11 22.85
C GLN A 71 -1.80 -14.41 22.44
N ASN A 72 -2.13 -15.52 23.10
CA ASN A 72 -1.59 -16.82 22.71
C ASN A 72 -2.00 -17.23 21.30
N ILE A 73 -3.25 -17.01 20.88
CA ILE A 73 -3.69 -17.32 19.51
C ILE A 73 -2.89 -16.51 18.47
N LEU A 74 -2.67 -15.22 18.76
CA LEU A 74 -1.89 -14.34 17.89
C LEU A 74 -0.43 -14.79 17.81
N TYR A 75 0.16 -15.16 18.95
CA TYR A 75 1.53 -15.68 19.02
C TYR A 75 1.69 -17.03 18.30
N GLU A 76 0.76 -17.96 18.49
CA GLU A 76 0.74 -19.25 17.79
C GLU A 76 0.61 -19.08 16.28
N SER A 77 -0.15 -18.07 15.84
CA SER A 77 -0.28 -17.72 14.43
C SER A 77 1.04 -17.19 13.84
N GLU A 78 1.78 -16.38 14.61
CA GLU A 78 3.13 -15.93 14.24
C GLU A 78 4.10 -17.12 14.15
N LEU A 79 4.14 -17.98 15.17
CA LEU A 79 4.99 -19.17 15.16
C LEU A 79 4.65 -20.13 14.01
N ALA A 80 3.36 -20.34 13.75
CA ALA A 80 2.89 -21.15 12.63
C ALA A 80 3.37 -20.58 11.29
N SER A 81 3.52 -19.26 11.18
CA SER A 81 4.01 -18.60 9.96
C SER A 81 5.48 -18.91 9.67
N GLU A 82 6.30 -19.10 10.70
CA GLU A 82 7.73 -19.44 10.55
C GLU A 82 7.92 -20.87 10.05
N MET A 83 7.01 -21.77 10.43
CA MET A 83 7.10 -23.21 10.16
C MET A 83 6.16 -23.68 9.04
N THR A 84 5.42 -22.77 8.40
CA THR A 84 4.52 -23.10 7.29
C THR A 84 5.05 -22.54 5.98
N CYS A 85 5.15 -23.42 4.99
CA CYS A 85 5.26 -23.04 3.60
C CYS A 85 3.98 -22.36 3.14
N GLU A 86 3.88 -21.07 3.37
CA GLU A 86 3.64 -20.10 2.32
C GLU A 86 2.95 -20.65 1.04
N TRP A 87 3.63 -21.36 0.14
CA TRP A 87 3.06 -21.84 -1.13
C TRP A 87 2.00 -22.93 -0.98
N CYS A 88 2.33 -24.00 -0.26
CA CYS A 88 1.55 -25.24 -0.25
C CYS A 88 0.83 -25.51 1.06
N GLY A 89 1.11 -24.73 2.10
CA GLY A 89 0.64 -24.95 3.46
C GLY A 89 1.30 -26.14 4.16
N ASN A 90 2.27 -26.82 3.55
CA ASN A 90 3.03 -27.86 4.25
C ASN A 90 4.06 -27.25 5.19
N TYR A 91 4.69 -28.08 6.00
CA TYR A 91 5.79 -27.66 6.86
C TYR A 91 6.94 -27.07 6.02
N SER A 92 7.45 -25.91 6.45
CA SER A 92 8.69 -25.34 5.95
C SER A 92 9.84 -25.65 6.89
N VAL A 93 10.98 -26.01 6.31
CA VAL A 93 12.18 -26.34 7.07
C VAL A 93 12.86 -25.08 7.60
N SER A 94 12.80 -23.98 6.83
CA SER A 94 13.36 -22.69 7.26
C SER A 94 12.84 -21.51 6.43
N GLN A 95 13.03 -20.32 6.96
CA GLN A 95 12.93 -19.06 6.23
C GLN A 95 14.32 -18.42 6.13
N ILE A 96 14.70 -17.95 4.94
CA ILE A 96 15.96 -17.26 4.69
C ILE A 96 15.70 -15.87 4.13
N ALA A 97 16.44 -14.86 4.59
CA ALA A 97 16.37 -13.52 4.03
C ALA A 97 17.44 -13.33 2.95
N ILE A 98 17.03 -12.97 1.73
CA ILE A 98 17.92 -12.60 0.61
C ILE A 98 17.48 -11.22 0.13
N ASP A 99 18.39 -10.25 0.10
CA ASP A 99 18.13 -8.88 -0.37
C ASP A 99 16.92 -8.16 0.28
N LYS A 100 16.68 -8.40 1.57
CA LYS A 100 15.53 -7.90 2.37
C LYS A 100 14.18 -8.52 2.02
N GLU A 101 14.16 -9.55 1.18
CA GLU A 101 12.99 -10.41 0.97
C GLU A 101 13.19 -11.71 1.75
N LEU A 102 12.15 -12.17 2.42
CA LEU A 102 12.16 -13.50 3.04
C LEU A 102 11.91 -14.55 1.95
N PHE A 103 12.39 -15.76 2.14
CA PHE A 103 12.16 -16.90 1.25
C PHE A 103 11.89 -18.12 2.11
N THR A 104 10.86 -18.88 1.80
CA THR A 104 10.54 -20.09 2.55
C THR A 104 11.08 -21.33 1.84
N ILE A 105 11.88 -22.11 2.57
CA ILE A 105 12.45 -23.38 2.12
C ILE A 105 11.51 -24.51 2.57
N CYS A 106 11.01 -25.28 1.61
CA CYS A 106 10.04 -26.35 1.85
C CYS A 106 10.40 -27.58 1.03
N GLU A 107 10.69 -28.69 1.70
CA GLU A 107 11.03 -29.98 1.09
C GLU A 107 9.97 -30.44 0.07
N GLY A 108 8.68 -30.35 0.43
CA GLY A 108 7.60 -30.74 -0.49
C GLY A 108 7.48 -29.85 -1.74
N CYS A 109 7.97 -28.61 -1.70
CA CYS A 109 8.07 -27.76 -2.89
C CYS A 109 9.37 -28.01 -3.67
N GLU A 110 10.44 -28.39 -2.98
CA GLU A 110 11.75 -28.72 -3.57
C GLU A 110 11.70 -30.04 -4.37
N GLU A 111 11.08 -31.10 -3.83
CA GLU A 111 10.92 -32.39 -4.52
C GLU A 111 10.19 -32.25 -5.86
N LYS A 112 9.23 -31.32 -5.95
CA LYS A 112 8.48 -31.04 -7.18
C LYS A 112 9.16 -30.03 -8.09
N CYS A 113 10.28 -29.42 -7.69
CA CYS A 113 10.87 -28.28 -8.38
C CYS A 113 11.31 -28.62 -9.82
N GLU A 114 11.84 -29.81 -10.05
CA GLU A 114 12.26 -30.26 -11.39
C GLU A 114 11.14 -30.89 -12.22
N SER A 115 9.99 -31.19 -11.61
CA SER A 115 8.83 -31.71 -12.33
C SER A 115 8.23 -30.68 -13.29
N LEU A 116 7.51 -31.12 -14.32
CA LEU A 116 6.78 -30.22 -15.23
C LEU A 116 5.82 -29.28 -14.46
N GLU A 117 5.17 -29.80 -13.42
CA GLU A 117 4.33 -29.01 -12.51
C GLU A 117 5.14 -27.91 -11.80
N GLY A 118 6.36 -28.23 -11.33
CA GLY A 118 7.29 -27.27 -10.74
C GLY A 118 7.80 -26.22 -11.72
N VAL A 119 8.10 -26.61 -12.95
CA VAL A 119 8.55 -25.71 -14.03
C VAL A 119 7.45 -24.74 -14.43
N GLU A 120 6.25 -25.23 -14.72
CA GLU A 120 5.08 -24.38 -15.03
C GLU A 120 4.80 -23.42 -13.87
N LYS A 121 4.91 -23.91 -12.64
CA LYS A 121 4.73 -23.08 -11.44
C LYS A 121 5.77 -21.97 -11.36
N ARG A 122 7.07 -22.25 -11.54
CA ARG A 122 8.12 -21.21 -11.61
C ARG A 122 7.85 -20.16 -12.69
N LEU A 123 7.39 -20.59 -13.86
CA LEU A 123 7.02 -19.67 -14.93
C LEU A 123 5.84 -18.77 -14.55
N ARG A 124 4.79 -19.32 -13.93
CA ARG A 124 3.64 -18.53 -13.43
C ARG A 124 4.07 -17.51 -12.39
N ILE A 125 4.99 -17.87 -11.49
CA ILE A 125 5.52 -16.97 -10.46
C ILE A 125 6.27 -15.82 -11.11
N ASN A 126 7.19 -16.13 -12.01
CA ASN A 126 7.98 -15.13 -12.72
C ASN A 126 7.07 -14.17 -13.52
N ASN A 127 6.07 -14.72 -14.23
CA ASN A 127 5.08 -13.92 -14.95
C ASN A 127 4.29 -13.01 -14.02
N SER A 128 3.85 -13.54 -12.87
CA SER A 128 3.13 -12.75 -11.88
C SER A 128 4.02 -11.67 -11.25
N HIS A 129 5.33 -11.90 -11.10
CA HIS A 129 6.29 -10.88 -10.65
C HIS A 129 6.45 -9.76 -11.68
N ASN A 130 6.60 -10.12 -12.95
CA ASN A 130 6.66 -9.15 -14.04
C ASN A 130 5.37 -8.30 -14.10
N LEU A 131 4.20 -8.93 -13.93
CA LEU A 131 2.92 -8.23 -13.90
C LEU A 131 2.80 -7.27 -12.71
N GLU A 132 3.19 -7.69 -11.49
CA GLU A 132 3.20 -6.81 -10.32
C GLU A 132 4.11 -5.60 -10.50
N GLN A 133 5.30 -5.78 -11.08
CA GLN A 133 6.21 -4.68 -11.39
C GLN A 133 5.62 -3.71 -12.43
N ILE A 134 4.89 -4.23 -13.43
CA ILE A 134 4.19 -3.42 -14.43
C ILE A 134 3.08 -2.62 -13.76
N ILE A 135 2.23 -3.25 -12.94
CA ILE A 135 1.16 -2.58 -12.19
C ILE A 135 1.74 -1.47 -11.31
N GLY A 136 2.83 -1.75 -10.58
CA GLY A 136 3.50 -0.75 -9.75
C GLY A 136 4.08 0.43 -10.55
N ARG A 137 4.50 0.21 -11.80
CA ARG A 137 4.90 1.31 -12.71
C ARG A 137 3.68 2.09 -13.21
N MET A 138 2.64 1.41 -13.66
CA MET A 138 1.41 2.04 -14.15
C MET A 138 0.74 2.89 -13.08
N ASN A 139 0.63 2.40 -11.85
CA ASN A 139 0.04 3.16 -10.74
C ASN A 139 0.80 4.45 -10.43
N ARG A 140 2.14 4.44 -10.55
CA ARG A 140 2.96 5.65 -10.38
C ARG A 140 2.71 6.64 -11.50
N GLU A 141 2.58 6.17 -12.74
CA GLU A 141 2.31 7.03 -13.89
C GLU A 141 0.89 7.61 -13.84
N ILE A 142 -0.10 6.83 -13.43
CA ILE A 142 -1.48 7.31 -13.22
C ILE A 142 -1.50 8.45 -12.21
N LYS A 143 -0.86 8.29 -11.05
CA LYS A 143 -0.78 9.36 -10.04
C LYS A 143 -0.11 10.63 -10.58
N ARG A 144 0.94 10.48 -11.38
CA ARG A 144 1.60 11.63 -12.04
C ARG A 144 0.65 12.33 -13.00
N LEU A 145 -0.10 11.59 -13.82
CA LEU A 145 -1.06 12.14 -14.76
C LEU A 145 -2.24 12.81 -14.04
N GLU A 146 -2.75 12.22 -12.95
CA GLU A 146 -3.79 12.82 -12.12
C GLU A 146 -3.36 14.19 -11.59
N HIS A 147 -2.15 14.30 -11.05
CA HIS A 147 -1.58 15.58 -10.60
C HIS A 147 -1.47 16.60 -11.74
N GLN A 148 -1.04 16.17 -12.93
CA GLN A 148 -0.97 17.06 -14.10
C GLN A 148 -2.36 17.55 -14.52
N VAL A 149 -3.37 16.68 -14.52
CA VAL A 149 -4.75 17.04 -14.86
C VAL A 149 -5.31 18.04 -13.84
N GLU A 150 -5.06 17.85 -12.55
CA GLU A 150 -5.45 18.83 -11.52
C GLU A 150 -4.78 20.19 -11.76
N TYR A 151 -3.48 20.19 -12.03
CA TYR A 151 -2.75 21.42 -12.35
C TYR A 151 -3.36 22.14 -13.56
N PHE A 152 -3.68 21.42 -14.64
CA PHE A 152 -4.33 22.00 -15.81
C PHE A 152 -5.74 22.51 -15.52
N LYS A 153 -6.54 21.80 -14.70
CA LYS A 153 -7.86 22.28 -14.26
C LYS A 153 -7.76 23.59 -13.48
N MET A 154 -6.77 23.71 -12.59
CA MET A 154 -6.48 24.96 -11.87
C MET A 154 -6.10 26.09 -12.84
N GLY A 155 -5.28 25.81 -13.85
CA GLY A 155 -4.95 26.77 -14.90
C GLY A 155 -6.18 27.25 -15.68
N CYS A 156 -7.01 26.31 -16.16
CA CYS A 156 -8.23 26.62 -16.90
C CYS A 156 -9.22 27.45 -16.07
N THR A 157 -9.40 27.13 -14.80
CA THR A 157 -10.28 27.90 -13.90
C THR A 157 -9.75 29.31 -13.67
N HIS A 158 -8.43 29.48 -13.52
CA HIS A 158 -7.80 30.80 -13.45
C HIS A 158 -8.04 31.62 -14.72
N TYR A 159 -7.80 31.04 -15.90
CA TYR A 159 -8.02 31.72 -17.17
C TYR A 159 -9.50 32.09 -17.41
N LYS A 160 -10.44 31.21 -17.06
CA LYS A 160 -11.88 31.51 -17.13
C LYS A 160 -12.25 32.71 -16.26
N LYS A 161 -11.84 32.72 -14.98
CA LYS A 161 -12.10 33.85 -14.07
C LYS A 161 -11.54 35.16 -14.61
N ARG A 162 -10.29 35.14 -15.09
CA ARG A 162 -9.64 36.33 -15.66
C ARG A 162 -10.35 36.82 -16.93
N SER A 163 -10.84 35.91 -17.77
CA SER A 163 -11.64 36.26 -18.94
C SER A 163 -12.97 36.91 -18.56
N GLU A 164 -13.69 36.35 -17.60
CA GLU A 164 -14.96 36.91 -17.09
C GLU A 164 -14.76 38.31 -16.47
N GLU A 165 -13.69 38.51 -15.71
CA GLU A 165 -13.31 39.82 -15.17
C GLU A 165 -13.03 40.85 -16.28
N LEU A 166 -12.33 40.44 -17.35
CA LEU A 166 -12.05 41.30 -18.49
C LEU A 166 -13.33 41.64 -19.27
N SER A 167 -14.21 40.67 -19.51
CA SER A 167 -15.50 40.91 -20.17
C SER A 167 -16.36 41.90 -19.38
N LYS A 168 -16.48 41.72 -18.06
CA LYS A 168 -17.21 42.67 -17.19
C LYS A 168 -16.62 44.08 -17.23
N LYS A 169 -15.30 44.20 -17.28
CA LYS A 169 -14.62 45.51 -17.43
C LYS A 169 -14.85 46.15 -18.80
N LEU A 170 -15.13 45.37 -19.84
CA LEU A 170 -15.44 45.85 -21.19
C LEU A 170 -16.92 46.22 -21.37
N GLU A 171 -17.82 45.55 -20.65
CA GLU A 171 -19.28 45.80 -20.64
C GLU A 171 -19.70 46.97 -19.72
N GLY A 172 -18.82 47.38 -18.79
CA GLY A 172 -19.01 48.58 -17.97
C GLY A 172 -18.97 49.89 -18.79
N ASP A 173 -19.67 50.91 -18.30
CA ASP A 173 -19.92 52.18 -18.98
C ASP A 173 -18.62 52.81 -19.56
N PRO A 174 -18.58 53.24 -20.84
CA PRO A 174 -17.39 53.84 -21.45
C PRO A 174 -16.89 55.11 -20.76
N SER A 175 -17.69 55.67 -19.85
CA SER A 175 -17.41 56.86 -19.04
C SER A 175 -16.39 56.59 -17.91
N GLU A 176 -16.36 55.36 -17.34
CA GLU A 176 -15.41 54.97 -16.28
C GLU A 176 -14.11 54.37 -16.82
N ASN A 177 -14.13 53.82 -18.04
CA ASN A 177 -12.93 53.40 -18.74
C ASN A 177 -12.24 54.59 -19.41
N HIS A 178 -11.67 55.49 -18.60
CA HIS A 178 -10.66 56.43 -19.07
C HIS A 178 -9.44 55.65 -19.57
N LYS A 179 -9.49 55.21 -20.84
CA LYS A 179 -8.28 54.94 -21.62
C LYS A 179 -7.44 56.20 -21.50
N LYS A 180 -6.35 56.14 -20.73
CA LYS A 180 -5.26 57.10 -20.86
C LYS A 180 -4.85 57.04 -22.33
N ARG A 181 -5.33 58.01 -23.12
CA ARG A 181 -4.86 58.22 -24.49
C ARG A 181 -3.39 58.59 -24.34
N ILE A 182 -2.50 57.61 -24.53
CA ILE A 182 -1.09 57.89 -24.72
C ILE A 182 -1.01 58.66 -26.04
N ARG A 183 -0.97 60.00 -25.94
CA ARG A 183 -0.57 60.85 -27.06
C ARG A 183 0.94 60.80 -27.12
N VAL A 184 1.46 60.10 -28.11
CA VAL A 184 2.86 60.24 -28.50
C VAL A 184 2.99 61.61 -29.17
N VAL A 185 3.51 62.59 -28.44
CA VAL A 185 3.88 63.89 -28.99
C VAL A 185 5.19 63.68 -29.74
N THR A 186 5.14 63.69 -31.07
CA THR A 186 6.36 63.81 -31.87
C THR A 186 6.64 65.30 -32.06
N SER A 187 7.71 65.79 -31.46
CA SER A 187 8.22 67.14 -31.67
C SER A 187 8.81 67.24 -33.08
N LYS A 188 7.98 67.62 -34.05
CA LYS A 188 8.44 68.14 -35.33
C LYS A 188 7.93 69.57 -35.54
N GLU A 189 8.39 70.46 -34.67
CA GLU A 189 8.52 71.87 -35.02
C GLU A 189 9.87 72.36 -34.51
N LYS A 190 10.88 72.30 -35.39
CA LYS A 190 11.89 73.35 -35.44
C LYS A 190 11.33 74.41 -36.37
N ASN A 191 10.78 75.48 -35.81
CA ASN A 191 10.66 76.73 -36.55
C ASN A 191 12.04 77.41 -36.50
N ILE A 192 12.57 77.64 -37.71
CA ILE A 192 13.72 78.49 -38.07
C ILE A 192 15.09 77.90 -37.73
#